data_AF-A0A2A4JW36-F1
#
_entry.id   AF-A0A2A4JW36-F1
#
_cell.length_a   1.000
_cell.length_b   1.000
_cell.length_c   1.000
_cell.angle_alpha   90.00
_cell.angle_beta   90.00
_cell.angle_gamma   90.00
#
_symmetry.space_group_name_H-M   'P 1'
#
loop_
_entity.id
_entity.type
_entity.pdbx_description
1 polymer ?
#
loop_
_entity_poly.entity_id
_entity_poly.type
_entity_poly.pdbx_seq_one_letter_code
_entity_poly.pdbx_strand_id
1 'polypeptide(L)' 'MVRRNSISSENSSSMENPRVILVFFVGGCTYQEISALRTISQQEDSNVEFVILTTKLINGTTFIESLLENE' A
#
# COMPACT_ATOMS: atom_id res chain seq x y z
N MET A 1 -31.34 -39.08 -19.85
CA MET A 1 -30.26 -39.40 -18.89
C MET A 1 -29.22 -38.29 -18.97
N VAL A 2 -29.28 -37.32 -18.05
CA VAL A 2 -28.44 -36.12 -18.05
C VAL A 2 -27.13 -36.45 -17.34
N ARG A 3 -26.01 -36.51 -18.06
CA ARG A 3 -24.68 -36.50 -17.45
C ARG A 3 -24.19 -35.06 -17.44
N ARG A 4 -24.22 -34.46 -16.26
CA ARG A 4 -23.68 -33.13 -15.98
C ARG A 4 -22.16 -33.23 -16.11
N ASN A 5 -21.57 -32.53 -17.08
CA ASN A 5 -20.12 -32.35 -17.12
C ASN A 5 -19.75 -31.40 -15.97
N SER A 6 -19.07 -31.94 -14.97
CA SER A 6 -18.39 -31.16 -13.94
C SER A 6 -17.30 -30.34 -14.62
N ILE A 7 -17.42 -29.02 -14.55
CA ILE A 7 -16.31 -28.11 -14.80
C ILE A 7 -15.26 -28.42 -13.74
N SER A 8 -14.12 -28.95 -14.17
CA SER A 8 -12.96 -29.13 -13.32
C SER A 8 -12.50 -27.77 -12.85
N SER A 9 -12.51 -27.55 -11.53
CA SER A 9 -11.91 -26.37 -10.93
C SER A 9 -10.45 -26.34 -11.34
N GLU A 10 -10.09 -25.39 -12.21
CA GLU A 10 -8.71 -25.11 -12.54
C GLU A 10 -8.07 -24.60 -11.27
N ASN A 11 -7.19 -25.43 -10.70
CA ASN A 11 -6.31 -25.09 -9.60
C ASN A 11 -5.49 -23.88 -10.05
N SER A 12 -5.93 -22.68 -9.66
CA SER A 12 -5.19 -21.44 -9.88
C SER A 12 -3.79 -21.67 -9.35
N SER A 13 -2.86 -21.75 -10.29
CA SER A 13 -1.42 -21.80 -10.05
C SER A 13 -1.06 -20.89 -8.90
N SER A 14 -0.34 -21.43 -7.93
CA SER A 14 0.24 -20.82 -6.74
C SER A 14 1.21 -19.68 -7.07
N MET A 15 0.73 -18.63 -7.75
CA MET A 15 1.28 -17.29 -7.61
C MET A 15 0.48 -16.66 -6.48
N GLU A 16 1.04 -16.67 -5.28
CA GLU A 16 0.46 -15.93 -4.17
C GLU A 16 0.39 -14.46 -4.57
N ASN A 17 -0.81 -13.99 -4.94
CA ASN A 17 -1.01 -12.57 -5.27
C ASN A 17 -0.52 -11.71 -4.09
N PRO A 18 0.18 -10.60 -4.36
CA PRO A 18 0.68 -9.74 -3.30
C PRO A 18 -0.47 -9.25 -2.42
N ARG A 19 -0.26 -9.28 -1.11
CA ARG A 19 -1.25 -8.75 -0.16
C ARG A 19 -1.25 -7.23 -0.25
N VAL A 20 -2.36 -6.66 -0.68
CA VAL A 20 -2.50 -5.20 -0.79
C VAL A 20 -2.79 -4.60 0.59
N ILE A 21 -1.97 -3.62 1.00
CA ILE A 21 -2.09 -2.89 2.25
C ILE A 21 -2.30 -1.40 1.94
N LEU A 22 -3.43 -0.86 2.38
CA LEU A 22 -3.72 0.57 2.32
C LEU A 22 -3.18 1.26 3.57
N VAL A 23 -2.24 2.18 3.41
CA VAL A 23 -1.72 3.03 4.49
C VAL A 23 -2.26 4.44 4.30
N PHE A 24 -3.02 4.94 5.27
CA PHE A 24 -3.56 6.30 5.22
C PHE A 24 -2.89 7.19 6.26
N PHE A 25 -2.13 8.18 5.80
CA PHE A 25 -1.50 9.20 6.63
C PHE A 25 -2.42 10.42 6.78
N VAL A 26 -2.86 10.69 8.02
CA VAL A 26 -3.67 11.86 8.36
C VAL A 26 -2.75 12.95 8.91
N GLY A 27 -2.79 14.15 8.34
CA GLY A 27 -1.90 15.26 8.71
C GLY A 27 -0.67 15.42 7.80
N GLY A 28 -0.51 14.49 6.85
CA GLY A 28 0.50 14.56 5.80
C GLY A 28 1.47 13.38 5.82
N CYS A 29 2.13 13.14 4.69
CA CYS A 29 3.16 12.10 4.54
C CYS A 29 4.41 12.69 3.89
N THR A 30 5.57 12.28 4.39
CA THR A 30 6.89 12.67 3.90
C THR A 30 7.44 11.68 2.88
N TYR A 31 8.38 12.14 2.05
CA TYR A 31 9.07 11.24 1.12
C TYR A 31 9.89 10.15 1.81
N GLN A 32 10.35 10.37 3.05
CA GLN A 32 11.07 9.35 3.80
C GLN A 32 10.16 8.19 4.20
N GLU A 33 8.93 8.46 4.65
CA GLU A 33 7.96 7.43 4.98
C GLU A 33 7.57 6.61 3.74
N ILE A 34 7.33 7.29 2.62
CA ILE A 34 7.08 6.65 1.33
C ILE A 34 8.26 5.76 0.92
N SER A 35 9.49 6.25 1.08
CA SER A 35 10.69 5.47 0.76
C SER A 35 10.83 4.24 1.66
N ALA A 36 10.53 4.37 2.95
CA ALA A 36 10.58 3.25 3.89
C ALA A 36 9.61 2.14 3.48
N LEU A 37 8.36 2.49 3.15
CA LEU A 37 7.37 1.51 2.66
C LEU A 37 7.78 0.87 1.34
N ARG A 38 8.37 1.64 0.41
CA ARG A 38 8.93 1.10 -0.84
C ARG A 38 10.06 0.11 -0.58
N THR A 39 10.99 0.44 0.32
CA THR A 39 12.07 -0.46 0.72
C THR A 39 11.52 -1.73 1.33
N ILE A 40 10.51 -1.64 2.20
CA ILE A 40 9.86 -2.82 2.79
C ILE A 40 9.20 -3.68 1.70
N SER A 41 8.48 -3.10 0.74
CA SER A 41 7.86 -3.85 -0.36
C SER A 41 8.84 -4.59 -1.26
N GLN A 42 10.12 -4.19 -1.27
CA GLN A 42 11.18 -4.78 -2.09
C GLN A 42 12.04 -5.79 -1.34
N GLN A 43 11.80 -6.02 -0.04
CA GLN A 43 12.53 -7.05 0.71
C GLN A 43 12.21 -8.46 0.16
N GLU A 44 13.20 -9.35 0.11
CA GLU A 44 13.09 -10.65 -0.58
C GLU A 44 11.92 -11.52 -0.06
N ASP A 45 11.55 -11.38 1.22
CA ASP A 45 10.44 -12.11 1.85
C ASP A 45 9.10 -11.33 1.86
N SER A 46 9.04 -10.17 1.22
CA SER A 46 7.87 -9.30 1.24
C SER A 46 6.91 -9.59 0.09
N ASN A 47 5.83 -10.34 0.37
CA ASN A 47 4.70 -10.52 -0.56
C ASN A 47 3.57 -9.50 -0.29
N VAL A 48 3.91 -8.20 -0.27
CA VAL A 48 2.93 -7.12 -0.02
C VAL A 48 3.07 -5.97 -1.01
N GLU A 49 1.94 -5.35 -1.33
CA GLU A 49 1.86 -4.13 -2.13
C GLU A 49 1.27 -3.00 -1.29
N PHE A 50 2.00 -1.89 -1.13
CA PHE A 50 1.50 -0.74 -0.39
C PHE A 50 0.82 0.27 -1.30
N VAL A 51 -0.44 0.57 -0.99
CA VAL A 51 -1.15 1.74 -1.50
C VAL A 51 -1.06 2.83 -0.44
N ILE A 52 -0.45 3.97 -0.76
CA ILE A 52 -0.30 5.08 0.18
C ILE A 52 -1.33 6.15 -0.15
N LEU A 53 -2.17 6.49 0.81
CA LEU A 53 -3.03 7.66 0.78
C LEU A 53 -2.56 8.66 1.84
N THR A 54 -2.65 9.94 1.54
CA THR A 54 -2.33 11.00 2.50
C THR A 54 -3.17 12.23 2.25
N THR A 55 -3.39 13.04 3.28
CA THR A 55 -4.06 14.33 3.16
C THR A 55 -3.19 15.38 2.45
N LYS A 56 -1.86 15.30 2.58
CA LYS A 56 -0.90 16.23 1.95
C LYS A 56 0.49 15.61 1.89
N LEU A 57 1.28 15.88 0.86
CA LEU A 57 2.72 15.62 0.91
C LEU A 57 3.42 16.76 1.66
N ILE A 58 4.18 16.41 2.69
CA ILE A 58 4.84 17.39 3.57
C ILE A 58 6.34 17.14 3.66
N ASN A 59 7.07 18.21 3.98
CA ASN A 59 8.46 18.19 4.40
C ASN A 59 8.59 18.95 5.72
N GLY A 60 9.82 19.00 6.28
CA GLY A 60 10.07 19.68 7.56
C GLY A 60 9.59 21.13 7.58
N THR A 61 9.83 21.89 6.52
CA THR A 61 9.41 23.29 6.42
C THR A 61 7.88 23.41 6.43
N THR A 62 7.18 22.69 5.55
CA THR A 62 5.71 22.77 5.46
C THR A 62 5.00 22.25 6.71
N PHE A 63 5.67 21.35 7.45
CA PHE A 63 5.19 20.86 8.73
C PHE A 63 5.28 21.96 9.80
N ILE A 64 6.43 22.61 9.94
CA ILE A 64 6.60 23.72 10.87
C ILE A 64 5.66 24.89 10.51
N GLU A 65 5.53 25.23 9.23
CA GLU A 65 4.57 26.24 8.75
C GLU A 65 3.13 25.91 9.13
N SER A 66 2.74 24.63 9.13
CA SER A 66 1.39 24.23 9.55
C SER A 66 1.12 24.37 11.05
N LEU A 67 2.19 24.49 11.85
CA LEU A 67 2.13 24.70 13.29
C LEU A 67 2.30 26.17 13.68
N LEU A 68 2.81 27.00 12.77
CA LEU A 68 2.90 28.44 12.99
C LEU A 68 1.49 29.02 12.92
N GLU A 69 1.07 29.62 14.03
CA GLU A 69 -0.19 30.34 14.12
C GLU A 69 -0.07 31.63 13.31
N ASN A 70 -1.04 31.88 12.41
CA ASN A 70 -1.13 33.16 11.74
C ASN A 70 -1.75 34.15 12.74
N GLU A 71 -0.94 35.04 13.29
CA GLU A 71 -1.41 36.22 14.05
C GLU A 71 -2.38 37.08 13.22
#